data_AF-A0A819ZDY8-F1
#
_entry.id   AF-A0A819ZDY8-F1
#
_cell.length_a   1.000
_cell.length_b   1.000
_cell.length_c   1.000
_cell.angle_alpha   90.00
_cell.angle_beta   90.00
_cell.angle_gamma   90.00
#
_symmetry.space_group_name_H-M   'P 1'
#
loop_
_entity.id
_entity.type
_entity.pdbx_description
1 polymer ?
#
loop_
_entity_poly.entity_id
_entity_poly.type
_entity_poly.pdbx_seq_one_letter_code
_entity_poly.pdbx_strand_id
1 'polypeptide(L)'
;RNWPYNLTAYEEARTQSTKDLFRMNLDDDGQDHFPSNDVYIEWMTTSRNPHKKRDYLREKLKQLQTYRNYEIDDVYKELAEHMYAYIDTLTLSNYIKQILKQYFTEMVEKRDPVYIIKVYTSATSFHKYYNENIAQYGIDFFDPFSVDMHVDYAIIKSLMKTIAIIMYDKSFAKYRYCGKTYRGMLLTEEDLYKYIVHSKIMNKSFLSTSKSKEIAEAFSGCEQERFLRKTFDKQAIHISIICTYIIKNDETALNIETISDRVSDEEEVLILPFSIFQVKSVERSSTNIVQIELEEVLDELPDDINPFKAM
;
A
#
# COMPACT_ATOMS: atom_id res chain seq x y z
N ARG A 1 -19.54 44.91 -3.30
CA ARG A 1 -18.09 44.83 -3.59
C ARG A 1 -17.74 43.36 -3.61
N ASN A 2 -17.65 42.78 -4.82
CA ASN A 2 -17.35 41.37 -5.04
C ASN A 2 -15.83 41.18 -4.96
N TRP A 3 -15.38 40.26 -4.11
CA TRP A 3 -14.02 39.73 -4.14
C TRP A 3 -14.13 38.26 -4.59
N PRO A 4 -13.45 37.84 -5.67
CA PRO A 4 -13.43 36.46 -6.12
C PRO A 4 -12.28 35.74 -5.38
N TYR A 5 -12.60 34.82 -4.47
CA TYR A 5 -11.60 33.92 -3.87
C TYR A 5 -12.16 32.51 -3.89
N ASN A 6 -11.97 31.84 -5.02
CA ASN A 6 -11.92 30.39 -5.10
C ASN A 6 -10.54 30.06 -5.67
N LEU A 7 -9.51 30.16 -4.83
CA LEU A 7 -8.22 29.56 -5.16
C LEU A 7 -8.26 28.12 -4.66
N THR A 8 -7.95 27.19 -5.54
CA THR A 8 -7.77 25.76 -5.22
C THR A 8 -6.56 25.55 -4.30
N ALA A 9 -6.47 24.40 -3.62
CA ALA A 9 -5.30 24.08 -2.77
C ALA A 9 -3.97 24.15 -3.54
N TYR A 10 -3.99 23.86 -4.85
CA TYR A 10 -2.88 24.06 -5.79
C TYR A 10 -2.52 25.55 -5.99
N GLU A 11 -3.51 26.42 -6.10
CA GLU A 11 -3.32 27.86 -6.27
C GLU A 11 -2.88 28.55 -4.96
N GLU A 12 -3.22 27.97 -3.80
CA GLU A 12 -2.82 28.46 -2.48
C GLU A 12 -1.43 27.97 -2.03
N ALA A 13 -0.90 26.89 -2.62
CA ALA A 13 0.44 26.40 -2.35
C ALA A 13 1.51 27.46 -2.68
N ARG A 14 2.41 27.74 -1.74
CA ARG A 14 3.38 28.85 -1.84
C ARG A 14 4.72 28.48 -2.46
N THR A 15 5.03 27.19 -2.52
CA THR A 15 6.29 26.66 -3.05
C THR A 15 6.02 25.74 -4.22
N GLN A 16 6.96 25.68 -5.17
CA GLN A 16 6.83 24.82 -6.34
C GLN A 16 6.84 23.34 -5.94
N SER A 17 7.65 22.96 -4.94
CA SER A 17 7.70 21.59 -4.41
C SER A 17 6.35 21.10 -3.89
N THR A 18 5.60 21.96 -3.17
CA THR A 18 4.27 21.61 -2.67
C THR A 18 3.23 21.61 -3.79
N LYS A 19 3.36 22.48 -4.80
CA LYS A 19 2.52 22.44 -6.01
C LYS A 19 2.72 21.16 -6.82
N ASP A 20 3.95 20.66 -6.87
CA ASP A 20 4.28 19.44 -7.60
C ASP A 20 3.69 18.19 -6.94
N LEU A 21 3.43 18.22 -5.62
CA LEU A 21 2.66 17.19 -4.91
C LEU A 21 1.18 17.16 -5.33
N PHE A 22 0.58 18.32 -5.65
CA PHE A 22 -0.83 18.43 -6.08
C PHE A 22 -1.04 18.19 -7.58
N ARG A 23 0.00 18.38 -8.41
CA ARG A 23 -0.05 18.09 -9.86
C ARG A 23 -0.29 16.61 -10.18
N MET A 24 -0.17 15.72 -9.19
CA MET A 24 -0.36 14.27 -9.36
C MET A 24 -1.82 13.79 -9.20
N ASN A 25 -2.79 14.68 -8.94
CA ASN A 25 -4.23 14.30 -8.79
C ASN A 25 -5.19 15.19 -9.60
N LEU A 26 -4.72 15.98 -10.57
CA LEU A 26 -5.60 16.76 -11.44
C LEU A 26 -5.80 16.00 -12.75
N ASP A 27 -7.03 15.57 -13.02
CA ASP A 27 -7.46 15.27 -14.39
C ASP A 27 -7.59 16.58 -15.19
N ASP A 28 -7.69 16.49 -16.53
CA ASP A 28 -7.76 17.61 -17.49
C ASP A 28 -8.84 18.68 -17.18
N ASP A 29 -9.80 18.39 -16.30
CA ASP A 29 -10.88 19.29 -15.87
C ASP A 29 -10.64 20.02 -14.54
N GLY A 30 -9.47 19.84 -13.89
CA GLY A 30 -9.06 20.61 -12.71
C GLY A 30 -9.93 20.42 -11.46
N GLN A 31 -10.71 19.33 -11.39
CA GLN A 31 -11.50 19.01 -10.20
C GLN A 31 -10.74 18.09 -9.23
N ASP A 32 -10.75 18.51 -7.96
CA ASP A 32 -10.17 17.80 -6.83
C ASP A 32 -11.14 16.67 -6.43
N HIS A 33 -10.95 15.47 -6.97
CA HIS A 33 -11.64 14.28 -6.48
C HIS A 33 -10.81 13.62 -5.38
N PHE A 34 -10.85 14.21 -4.18
CA PHE A 34 -10.76 13.38 -2.96
C PHE A 34 -12.05 12.58 -2.89
N PRO A 35 -12.03 11.24 -3.08
CA PRO A 35 -13.23 10.44 -2.93
C PRO A 35 -13.77 10.55 -1.50
N SER A 36 -15.09 10.64 -1.44
CA SER A 36 -15.92 10.78 -0.24
C SER A 36 -15.77 9.62 0.75
N ASN A 37 -15.60 9.97 2.02
CA ASN A 37 -16.23 9.39 3.22
C ASN A 37 -16.54 7.86 3.31
N ASP A 38 -15.62 6.97 2.95
CA ASP A 38 -15.65 5.60 3.47
C ASP A 38 -14.43 5.31 4.35
N VAL A 39 -14.71 5.02 5.61
CA VAL A 39 -13.78 4.82 6.73
C VAL A 39 -13.16 3.43 6.64
N TYR A 40 -11.86 3.31 6.34
CA TYR A 40 -11.13 2.07 6.61
C TYR A 40 -9.69 2.34 7.06
N ILE A 41 -9.25 1.61 8.09
CA ILE A 41 -7.85 1.49 8.52
C ILE A 41 -7.08 0.80 7.42
N GLU A 42 -6.54 1.60 6.52
CA GLU A 42 -6.80 1.35 5.10
C GLU A 42 -6.63 -0.12 4.73
N TRP A 43 -5.52 -0.78 5.08
CA TRP A 43 -5.35 -2.19 4.71
C TRP A 43 -4.94 -3.12 5.84
N MET A 44 -5.32 -2.88 7.10
CA MET A 44 -4.88 -3.71 8.23
C MET A 44 -5.98 -4.64 8.75
N THR A 45 -5.59 -5.79 9.31
CA THR A 45 -6.49 -6.69 10.03
C THR A 45 -5.89 -7.14 11.34
N THR A 46 -6.72 -7.19 12.38
CA THR A 46 -6.42 -7.89 13.63
C THR A 46 -6.92 -9.32 13.53
N SER A 47 -6.08 -10.29 13.87
CA SER A 47 -6.43 -11.71 13.88
C SER A 47 -6.08 -12.32 15.23
N ARG A 48 -6.89 -13.28 15.69
CA ARG A 48 -6.56 -14.08 16.89
C ARG A 48 -5.29 -14.91 16.70
N ASN A 49 -4.97 -15.27 15.45
CA ASN A 49 -3.74 -15.96 15.09
C ASN A 49 -3.20 -15.42 13.76
N PRO A 50 -2.51 -14.26 13.78
CA PRO A 50 -2.04 -13.61 12.56
C PRO A 50 -0.96 -14.45 11.87
N HIS A 51 -0.12 -15.16 12.63
CA HIS A 51 0.96 -16.03 12.13
C HIS A 51 0.42 -17.15 11.24
N LYS A 52 -0.50 -17.97 11.76
CA LYS A 52 -1.13 -19.04 10.96
C LYS A 52 -1.82 -18.51 9.71
N LYS A 53 -2.45 -17.33 9.81
CA LYS A 53 -3.13 -16.70 8.67
C LYS A 53 -2.14 -16.24 7.61
N ARG A 54 -1.05 -15.54 7.99
CA ARG A 54 0.04 -15.17 7.09
C ARG A 54 0.63 -16.40 6.41
N ASP A 55 0.97 -17.45 7.18
CA ASP A 55 1.64 -18.63 6.63
C ASP A 55 0.77 -19.33 5.60
N TYR A 56 -0.52 -19.48 5.91
CA TYR A 56 -1.51 -19.96 4.94
C TYR A 56 -1.55 -19.10 3.67
N LEU A 57 -1.68 -17.78 3.80
CA LEU A 57 -1.78 -16.86 2.67
C LEU A 57 -0.49 -16.84 1.82
N ARG A 58 0.69 -16.81 2.46
CA ARG A 58 1.99 -16.82 1.78
C ARG A 58 2.23 -18.14 1.05
N GLU A 59 1.85 -19.28 1.63
CA GLU A 59 1.92 -20.58 0.97
C GLU A 59 0.98 -20.63 -0.25
N LYS A 60 -0.23 -20.08 -0.15
CA LYS A 60 -1.14 -19.97 -1.29
C LYS A 60 -0.62 -19.05 -2.40
N LEU A 61 -0.02 -17.91 -2.05
CA LEU A 61 0.65 -17.04 -3.02
C LEU A 61 1.82 -17.78 -3.71
N LYS A 62 2.60 -18.57 -2.97
CA LYS A 62 3.70 -19.35 -3.54
C LYS A 62 3.20 -20.37 -4.56
N GLN A 63 2.04 -20.98 -4.30
CA GLN A 63 1.38 -21.87 -5.26
C GLN A 63 0.93 -21.15 -6.54
N LEU A 64 0.48 -19.88 -6.45
CA LEU A 64 0.18 -19.06 -7.63
C LEU A 64 1.41 -18.74 -8.48
N GLN A 65 2.58 -18.66 -7.85
CA GLN A 65 3.86 -18.48 -8.54
C GLN A 65 4.37 -19.78 -9.18
N THR A 66 3.97 -20.96 -8.68
CA THR A 66 4.59 -22.21 -9.11
C THR A 66 4.15 -22.55 -10.55
N TYR A 67 4.95 -22.14 -11.52
CA TYR A 67 4.80 -22.29 -12.98
C TYR A 67 4.91 -23.74 -13.46
N ARG A 68 4.23 -24.69 -12.81
CA ARG A 68 4.56 -26.12 -12.89
C ARG A 68 4.65 -26.69 -14.30
N ASN A 69 4.10 -26.04 -15.34
CA ASN A 69 4.24 -26.44 -16.74
C ASN A 69 4.30 -25.28 -17.77
N TYR A 70 4.51 -24.01 -17.38
CA TYR A 70 4.44 -22.87 -18.30
C TYR A 70 5.80 -22.17 -18.48
N GLU A 71 6.10 -21.73 -19.70
CA GLU A 71 7.19 -20.79 -19.94
C GLU A 71 6.84 -19.44 -19.28
N ILE A 72 7.83 -18.75 -18.71
CA ILE A 72 7.63 -17.47 -18.01
C ILE A 72 6.98 -16.41 -18.91
N ASP A 73 7.20 -16.50 -20.21
CA ASP A 73 6.59 -15.64 -21.23
C ASP A 73 5.07 -15.78 -21.28
N ASP A 74 4.56 -17.00 -21.19
CA ASP A 74 3.11 -17.26 -21.24
C ASP A 74 2.42 -16.74 -19.98
N VAL A 75 3.12 -16.81 -18.85
CA VAL A 75 2.65 -16.26 -17.58
C VAL A 75 2.52 -14.74 -17.65
N TYR A 76 3.54 -14.06 -18.17
CA TYR A 76 3.54 -12.61 -18.29
C TYR A 76 2.48 -12.13 -19.29
N LYS A 77 2.27 -12.86 -20.39
CA LYS A 77 1.19 -12.58 -21.35
C LYS A 77 -0.19 -12.76 -20.72
N GLU A 78 -0.45 -13.90 -20.08
CA GLU A 78 -1.73 -14.16 -19.38
C GLU A 78 -2.00 -13.08 -18.33
N LEU A 79 -0.97 -12.72 -17.56
CA LEU A 79 -1.08 -11.67 -16.56
C LEU A 79 -1.42 -10.31 -17.20
N ALA A 80 -0.71 -9.91 -18.26
CA ALA A 80 -0.95 -8.65 -18.94
C ALA A 80 -2.38 -8.58 -19.50
N GLU A 81 -2.87 -9.64 -20.13
CA GLU A 81 -4.24 -9.70 -20.66
C GLU A 81 -5.30 -9.49 -19.57
N HIS A 82 -5.17 -10.18 -18.43
CA HIS A 82 -6.10 -9.97 -17.32
C HIS A 82 -5.97 -8.60 -16.67
N MET A 83 -4.75 -8.06 -16.57
CA MET A 83 -4.54 -6.71 -16.06
C MET A 83 -5.13 -5.65 -16.99
N TYR A 84 -5.12 -5.86 -18.31
CA TYR A 84 -5.81 -4.98 -19.27
C TYR A 84 -7.32 -4.96 -19.01
N ALA A 85 -7.93 -6.14 -18.82
CA ALA A 85 -9.35 -6.24 -18.50
C ALA A 85 -9.67 -5.52 -17.19
N TYR A 86 -8.85 -5.71 -16.15
CA TYR A 86 -9.00 -5.00 -14.88
C TYR A 86 -8.90 -3.48 -15.05
N ILE A 87 -7.87 -2.98 -15.75
CA ILE A 87 -7.69 -1.55 -16.02
C ILE A 87 -8.90 -0.96 -16.75
N ASP A 88 -9.52 -1.73 -17.66
CA ASP A 88 -10.71 -1.28 -18.37
C ASP A 88 -11.92 -1.12 -17.45
N THR A 89 -12.02 -1.88 -16.36
CA THR A 89 -13.08 -1.72 -15.34
C THR A 89 -12.89 -0.49 -14.43
N LEU A 90 -11.69 0.09 -14.37
CA LEU A 90 -11.42 1.22 -13.49
C LEU A 90 -12.06 2.51 -14.02
N THR A 91 -12.50 3.36 -13.10
CA THR A 91 -13.01 4.70 -13.41
C THR A 91 -11.85 5.68 -13.62
N LEU A 92 -11.08 5.46 -14.69
CA LEU A 92 -9.92 6.27 -15.10
C LEU A 92 -10.11 6.78 -16.53
N SER A 93 -9.45 7.89 -16.88
CA SER A 93 -9.44 8.39 -18.25
C SER A 93 -8.79 7.39 -19.21
N ASN A 94 -9.21 7.38 -20.47
CA ASN A 94 -8.64 6.47 -21.48
C ASN A 94 -7.13 6.67 -21.66
N TYR A 95 -6.64 7.91 -21.52
CA TYR A 95 -5.22 8.23 -21.57
C TYR A 95 -4.45 7.53 -20.44
N ILE A 96 -4.93 7.64 -19.20
CA ILE A 96 -4.33 6.96 -18.05
C ILE A 96 -4.38 5.44 -18.22
N LYS A 97 -5.52 4.88 -18.68
CA LYS A 97 -5.63 3.45 -18.96
C LYS A 97 -4.59 2.97 -19.98
N GLN A 98 -4.32 3.75 -21.03
CA GLN A 98 -3.29 3.41 -22.02
C GLN A 98 -1.88 3.41 -21.42
N ILE A 99 -1.55 4.38 -20.57
CA ILE A 99 -0.28 4.41 -19.84
C ILE A 99 -0.12 3.14 -18.99
N LEU A 100 -1.13 2.80 -18.20
CA LEU A 100 -1.09 1.61 -17.34
C LEU A 100 -0.90 0.31 -18.14
N LYS A 101 -1.62 0.18 -19.26
CA LYS A 101 -1.49 -0.97 -20.16
C LYS A 101 -0.09 -1.03 -20.77
N GLN A 102 0.51 0.11 -21.12
CA GLN A 102 1.85 0.15 -21.67
C GLN A 102 2.92 -0.43 -20.72
N TYR A 103 2.81 -0.22 -19.39
CA TYR A 103 3.74 -0.85 -18.45
C TYR A 103 3.67 -2.39 -18.50
N PHE A 104 2.47 -2.96 -18.59
CA PHE A 104 2.30 -4.41 -18.71
C PHE A 104 2.73 -4.93 -20.10
N THR A 105 2.57 -4.15 -21.17
CA THR A 105 3.20 -4.45 -22.47
C THR A 105 4.72 -4.55 -22.32
N GLU A 106 5.35 -3.55 -21.69
CA GLU A 106 6.79 -3.54 -21.51
C GLU A 106 7.30 -4.67 -20.60
N MET A 107 6.52 -5.07 -19.59
CA MET A 107 6.80 -6.26 -18.78
C MET A 107 6.95 -7.51 -19.66
N VAL A 108 6.02 -7.71 -20.59
CA VAL A 108 6.02 -8.86 -21.51
C VAL A 108 7.19 -8.76 -22.50
N GLU A 109 7.34 -7.62 -23.17
CA GLU A 109 8.35 -7.42 -24.21
C GLU A 109 9.78 -7.52 -23.67
N LYS A 110 10.03 -6.95 -22.48
CA LYS A 110 11.36 -6.91 -21.85
C LYS A 110 11.61 -8.09 -20.92
N ARG A 111 10.59 -8.92 -20.65
CA ARG A 111 10.62 -10.01 -19.67
C ARG A 111 11.10 -9.53 -18.29
N ASP A 112 10.61 -8.36 -17.88
CA ASP A 112 11.06 -7.70 -16.66
C ASP A 112 9.87 -7.44 -15.72
N PRO A 113 9.73 -8.20 -14.62
CA PRO A 113 8.61 -8.03 -13.68
C PRO A 113 8.69 -6.72 -12.90
N VAL A 114 9.81 -5.98 -12.95
CA VAL A 114 9.93 -4.64 -12.32
C VAL A 114 8.87 -3.67 -12.82
N TYR A 115 8.34 -3.88 -14.02
CA TYR A 115 7.25 -3.09 -14.57
C TYR A 115 5.96 -3.14 -13.73
N ILE A 116 5.75 -4.19 -12.92
CA ILE A 116 4.65 -4.25 -11.96
C ILE A 116 4.84 -3.21 -10.85
N ILE A 117 6.07 -2.96 -10.40
CA ILE A 117 6.37 -1.90 -9.43
C ILE A 117 6.20 -0.53 -10.07
N LYS A 118 6.69 -0.35 -11.30
CA LYS A 118 6.54 0.92 -12.02
C LYS A 118 5.08 1.31 -12.19
N VAL A 119 4.22 0.41 -12.66
CA VAL A 119 2.79 0.69 -12.81
C VAL A 119 2.12 0.99 -11.46
N TYR A 120 2.49 0.26 -10.39
CA TYR A 120 1.99 0.51 -9.04
C TYR A 120 2.36 1.92 -8.56
N THR A 121 3.62 2.32 -8.76
CA THR A 121 4.12 3.64 -8.31
C THR A 121 3.76 4.80 -9.25
N SER A 122 3.31 4.54 -10.47
CA SER A 122 3.04 5.59 -11.46
C SER A 122 2.11 6.70 -10.94
N ALA A 123 2.23 7.90 -11.52
CA ALA A 123 1.46 9.09 -11.15
C ALA A 123 0.00 9.05 -11.68
N THR A 124 -0.70 7.92 -11.50
CA THR A 124 -2.00 7.59 -12.12
C THR A 124 -3.08 7.23 -11.09
N SER A 125 -2.77 7.32 -9.78
CA SER A 125 -3.58 6.79 -8.68
C SER A 125 -3.88 5.28 -8.73
N PHE A 126 -3.27 4.51 -9.63
CA PHE A 126 -3.51 3.07 -9.77
C PHE A 126 -3.29 2.27 -8.47
N HIS A 127 -2.27 2.62 -7.67
CA HIS A 127 -2.02 2.00 -6.36
C HIS A 127 -3.24 2.04 -5.42
N LYS A 128 -4.09 3.08 -5.50
CA LYS A 128 -5.28 3.21 -4.65
C LYS A 128 -6.27 2.09 -4.98
N TYR A 129 -6.69 2.02 -6.24
CA TYR A 129 -7.58 0.95 -6.74
C TYR A 129 -6.99 -0.45 -6.50
N TYR A 130 -5.69 -0.61 -6.76
CA TYR A 130 -5.01 -1.87 -6.56
C TYR A 130 -5.07 -2.32 -5.09
N ASN A 131 -4.68 -1.44 -4.16
CA ASN A 131 -4.65 -1.77 -2.74
C ASN A 131 -6.06 -1.98 -2.17
N GLU A 132 -7.04 -1.22 -2.65
CA GLU A 132 -8.45 -1.36 -2.29
C GLU A 132 -9.00 -2.75 -2.63
N ASN A 133 -8.84 -3.16 -3.88
CA ASN A 133 -9.32 -4.47 -4.31
C ASN A 133 -8.59 -5.60 -3.59
N ILE A 134 -7.28 -5.49 -3.37
CA ILE A 134 -6.52 -6.50 -2.63
C ILE A 134 -6.97 -6.62 -1.18
N ALA A 135 -7.20 -5.51 -0.50
CA ALA A 135 -7.55 -5.57 0.91
C ALA A 135 -9.01 -5.95 1.16
N GLN A 136 -9.88 -5.62 0.21
CA GLN A 136 -11.28 -6.03 0.26
C GLN A 136 -11.42 -7.53 -0.06
N TYR A 137 -10.74 -8.02 -1.10
CA TYR A 137 -11.02 -9.34 -1.67
C TYR A 137 -9.87 -10.35 -1.58
N GLY A 138 -8.62 -9.92 -1.35
CA GLY A 138 -7.43 -10.77 -1.49
C GLY A 138 -7.31 -11.87 -0.44
N ILE A 139 -7.84 -11.65 0.77
CA ILE A 139 -7.92 -12.72 1.79
C ILE A 139 -9.01 -13.73 1.41
N ASP A 140 -10.18 -13.23 1.05
CA ASP A 140 -11.38 -14.04 0.78
C ASP A 140 -11.21 -14.86 -0.50
N PHE A 141 -10.38 -14.40 -1.43
CA PHE A 141 -9.96 -15.15 -2.62
C PHE A 141 -9.40 -16.55 -2.29
N PHE A 142 -8.72 -16.68 -1.15
CA PHE A 142 -8.17 -17.97 -0.71
C PHE A 142 -9.07 -18.72 0.27
N ASP A 143 -10.25 -18.17 0.60
CA ASP A 143 -11.22 -18.84 1.46
C ASP A 143 -12.24 -19.61 0.59
N PRO A 144 -12.22 -20.95 0.60
CA PRO A 144 -13.16 -21.75 -0.18
C PRO A 144 -14.62 -21.62 0.28
N PHE A 145 -14.86 -20.98 1.43
CA PHE A 145 -16.19 -20.74 1.98
C PHE A 145 -16.68 -19.30 1.78
N SER A 146 -15.90 -18.44 1.09
CA SER A 146 -16.36 -17.10 0.74
C SER A 146 -17.45 -17.18 -0.34
N VAL A 147 -18.67 -16.79 0.00
CA VAL A 147 -19.88 -17.09 -0.79
C VAL A 147 -20.21 -16.00 -1.81
N ASP A 148 -19.57 -14.84 -1.76
CA ASP A 148 -20.03 -13.67 -2.55
C ASP A 148 -18.87 -12.76 -2.97
N MET A 149 -18.16 -13.16 -4.03
CA MET A 149 -17.29 -12.23 -4.75
C MET A 149 -18.12 -11.55 -5.85
N HIS A 150 -18.60 -10.33 -5.59
CA HIS A 150 -19.22 -9.48 -6.62
C HIS A 150 -18.21 -8.99 -7.69
N VAL A 151 -16.93 -9.31 -7.52
CA VAL A 151 -15.84 -9.00 -8.46
C VAL A 151 -15.43 -10.27 -9.20
N ASP A 152 -15.08 -10.12 -10.48
CA ASP A 152 -14.58 -11.22 -11.31
C ASP A 152 -13.36 -11.89 -10.64
N TYR A 153 -13.49 -13.19 -10.39
CA TYR A 153 -12.46 -14.02 -9.79
C TYR A 153 -11.13 -13.96 -10.56
N ALA A 154 -11.18 -13.82 -11.90
CA ALA A 154 -9.98 -13.70 -12.73
C ALA A 154 -9.21 -12.39 -12.45
N ILE A 155 -9.92 -11.30 -12.14
CA ILE A 155 -9.31 -10.02 -11.77
C ILE A 155 -8.55 -10.17 -10.45
N ILE A 156 -9.22 -10.66 -9.39
CA ILE A 156 -8.57 -10.80 -8.08
C ILE A 156 -7.40 -11.79 -8.15
N LYS A 157 -7.56 -12.90 -8.87
CA LYS A 157 -6.47 -13.85 -9.14
C LYS A 157 -5.25 -13.17 -9.75
N SER A 158 -5.46 -12.22 -10.67
CA SER A 158 -4.38 -11.52 -11.37
C SER A 158 -3.66 -10.52 -10.46
N LEU A 159 -4.41 -9.81 -9.60
CA LEU A 159 -3.82 -8.98 -8.54
C LEU A 159 -3.04 -9.81 -7.51
N MET A 160 -3.52 -11.02 -7.18
CA MET A 160 -2.77 -11.93 -6.31
C MET A 160 -1.53 -12.51 -7.01
N LYS A 161 -1.58 -12.73 -8.33
CA LYS A 161 -0.42 -13.16 -9.13
C LYS A 161 0.67 -12.08 -9.17
N THR A 162 0.33 -10.79 -9.30
CA THR A 162 1.33 -9.71 -9.21
C THR A 162 2.01 -9.67 -7.85
N ILE A 163 1.26 -9.86 -6.75
CA ILE A 163 1.85 -10.00 -5.41
C ILE A 163 2.79 -11.19 -5.36
N ALA A 164 2.36 -12.36 -5.85
CA ALA A 164 3.18 -13.57 -5.85
C ALA A 164 4.48 -13.41 -6.65
N ILE A 165 4.43 -12.74 -7.82
CA ILE A 165 5.62 -12.41 -8.62
C ILE A 165 6.55 -11.48 -7.83
N ILE A 166 6.05 -10.40 -7.24
CA ILE A 166 6.88 -9.46 -6.45
C ILE A 166 7.52 -10.17 -5.24
N MET A 167 6.77 -11.04 -4.57
CA MET A 167 7.25 -11.75 -3.38
C MET A 167 8.31 -12.80 -3.69
N TYR A 168 8.22 -13.50 -4.82
CA TYR A 168 9.00 -14.72 -5.01
C TYR A 168 9.84 -14.77 -6.30
N ASP A 169 9.66 -13.83 -7.24
CA ASP A 169 10.52 -13.75 -8.42
C ASP A 169 11.93 -13.30 -8.01
N LYS A 170 12.95 -13.98 -8.55
CA LYS A 170 14.36 -13.73 -8.22
C LYS A 170 14.83 -12.35 -8.64
N SER A 171 14.16 -11.73 -9.62
CA SER A 171 14.46 -10.37 -10.09
C SER A 171 14.34 -9.33 -8.97
N PHE A 172 13.54 -9.61 -7.94
CA PHE A 172 13.37 -8.74 -6.78
C PHE A 172 14.34 -8.99 -5.63
N ALA A 173 15.17 -10.04 -5.69
CA ALA A 173 16.08 -10.38 -4.60
C ALA A 173 17.06 -9.24 -4.25
N LYS A 174 17.53 -8.50 -5.26
CA LYS A 174 18.43 -7.34 -5.07
C LYS A 174 17.77 -6.11 -4.44
N TYR A 175 16.44 -6.08 -4.36
CA TYR A 175 15.69 -4.96 -3.78
C TYR A 175 15.19 -5.27 -2.38
N ARG A 176 15.48 -6.45 -1.81
CA ARG A 176 15.04 -6.84 -0.47
C ARG A 176 15.54 -5.83 0.59
N TYR A 177 14.70 -5.55 1.58
CA TYR A 177 14.97 -4.51 2.56
C TYR A 177 14.70 -5.00 3.99
N CYS A 178 15.69 -4.78 4.86
CA CYS A 178 15.55 -4.84 6.31
C CYS A 178 16.01 -3.50 6.91
N GLY A 179 15.38 -3.09 8.00
CA GLY A 179 15.70 -1.83 8.66
C GLY A 179 14.46 -1.03 9.04
N LYS A 180 14.66 0.26 9.23
CA LYS A 180 13.63 1.19 9.71
C LYS A 180 13.00 1.92 8.54
N THR A 181 11.68 2.07 8.53
CA THR A 181 10.96 2.85 7.52
C THR A 181 9.76 3.56 8.13
N TYR A 182 9.30 4.64 7.50
CA TYR A 182 8.31 5.55 8.05
C TYR A 182 7.12 5.71 7.10
N ARG A 183 5.92 5.82 7.67
CA ARG A 183 4.70 6.10 6.91
C ARG A 183 3.94 7.22 7.57
N GLY A 184 3.69 8.30 6.83
CA GLY A 184 2.74 9.32 7.22
C GLY A 184 1.36 9.02 6.69
N MET A 185 0.34 9.24 7.51
CA MET A 185 -1.05 9.14 7.10
C MET A 185 -1.97 9.94 8.02
N LEU A 186 -3.20 10.16 7.56
CA LEU A 186 -4.27 10.74 8.36
C LEU A 186 -5.22 9.61 8.78
N LEU A 187 -5.55 9.53 10.08
CA LEU A 187 -6.53 8.57 10.59
C LEU A 187 -7.65 9.29 11.34
N THR A 188 -8.82 8.66 11.40
CA THR A 188 -9.86 9.07 12.36
C THR A 188 -9.47 8.66 13.79
N GLU A 189 -10.06 9.29 14.81
CA GLU A 189 -9.91 8.82 16.20
C GLU A 189 -10.34 7.35 16.35
N GLU A 190 -11.42 6.95 15.68
CA GLU A 190 -11.90 5.55 15.69
C GLU A 190 -10.84 4.58 15.17
N ASP A 191 -10.16 4.97 14.09
CA ASP A 191 -9.12 4.15 13.49
C ASP A 191 -7.86 4.08 14.34
N LEU A 192 -7.51 5.17 15.01
CA LEU A 192 -6.40 5.19 15.95
C LEU A 192 -6.59 4.20 17.11
N TYR A 193 -7.82 4.02 17.60
CA TYR A 193 -8.09 3.07 18.69
C TYR A 193 -7.78 1.61 18.36
N LYS A 194 -7.62 1.26 17.08
CA LYS A 194 -7.27 -0.10 16.66
C LYS A 194 -5.77 -0.38 16.84
N TYR A 195 -4.93 0.63 17.07
CA TYR A 195 -3.51 0.49 17.42
C TYR A 195 -3.32 0.29 18.92
N ILE A 196 -3.66 -0.91 19.40
CA ILE A 196 -3.51 -1.23 20.83
C ILE A 196 -2.07 -1.71 21.09
N VAL A 197 -1.39 -1.14 22.08
CA VAL A 197 -0.04 -1.57 22.46
C VAL A 197 -0.03 -3.08 22.75
N HIS A 198 1.01 -3.76 22.27
CA HIS A 198 1.20 -5.21 22.24
C HIS A 198 0.29 -6.01 21.30
N SER A 199 -0.71 -5.39 20.67
CA SER A 199 -1.50 -6.06 19.65
C SER A 199 -0.68 -6.33 18.40
N LYS A 200 -1.08 -7.38 17.66
CA LYS A 200 -0.50 -7.75 16.38
C LYS A 200 -1.46 -7.34 15.27
N ILE A 201 -0.93 -6.66 14.28
CA ILE A 201 -1.66 -6.20 13.10
C ILE A 201 -0.99 -6.76 11.85
N MET A 202 -1.79 -7.15 10.86
CA MET A 202 -1.32 -7.67 9.59
C MET A 202 -1.82 -6.79 8.46
N ASN A 203 -0.93 -6.36 7.56
CA ASN A 203 -1.36 -5.65 6.36
C ASN A 203 -1.95 -6.63 5.33
N LYS A 204 -3.00 -6.21 4.64
CA LYS A 204 -3.73 -6.97 3.62
C LYS A 204 -3.22 -6.66 2.22
N SER A 205 -2.76 -5.43 1.99
CA SER A 205 -2.19 -4.95 0.72
C SER A 205 -0.81 -4.31 0.95
N PHE A 206 -0.23 -3.69 -0.08
CA PHE A 206 1.07 -3.06 0.04
C PHE A 206 1.03 -1.82 0.95
N LEU A 207 2.09 -1.60 1.72
CA LEU A 207 2.30 -0.32 2.41
C LEU A 207 3.49 0.40 1.80
N SER A 208 3.22 1.49 1.08
CA SER A 208 4.25 2.47 0.72
C SER A 208 4.74 3.20 1.98
N THR A 209 6.06 3.24 2.15
CA THR A 209 6.79 3.85 3.27
C THR A 209 8.05 4.52 2.75
N SER A 210 8.71 5.36 3.53
CA SER A 210 9.97 6.04 3.16
C SER A 210 11.05 5.80 4.22
N LYS A 211 12.31 5.68 3.80
CA LYS A 211 13.45 5.66 4.72
C LYS A 211 13.64 7.01 5.43
N SER A 212 13.20 8.11 4.82
CA SER A 212 13.21 9.44 5.43
C SER A 212 11.95 9.68 6.25
N LYS A 213 12.15 10.08 7.51
CA LYS A 213 11.05 10.47 8.40
C LYS A 213 10.42 11.78 7.93
N GLU A 214 11.22 12.71 7.43
CA GLU A 214 10.80 14.01 6.94
C GLU A 214 9.83 13.88 5.76
N ILE A 215 10.12 12.95 4.84
CA ILE A 215 9.24 12.64 3.71
C ILE A 215 7.91 12.06 4.21
N ALA A 216 7.96 11.10 5.15
CA ALA A 216 6.75 10.56 5.77
C ALA A 216 5.94 11.66 6.48
N GLU A 217 6.59 12.60 7.17
CA GLU A 217 5.91 13.73 7.80
C GLU A 217 5.17 14.61 6.79
N ALA A 218 5.72 14.84 5.60
CA ALA A 218 5.03 15.55 4.52
C ALA A 218 3.73 14.84 4.08
N PHE A 219 3.72 13.51 4.03
CA PHE A 219 2.53 12.71 3.70
C PHE A 219 1.48 12.65 4.81
N SER A 220 1.86 12.91 6.07
CA SER A 220 0.93 12.86 7.20
C SER A 220 0.00 14.08 7.32
N GLY A 221 0.12 15.07 6.43
CA GLY A 221 -0.68 16.30 6.47
C GLY A 221 -0.28 17.28 7.58
N CYS A 222 0.88 17.10 8.23
CA CYS A 222 1.38 17.94 9.32
C CYS A 222 1.48 19.43 8.95
N GLU A 223 1.78 19.75 7.69
CA GLU A 223 1.84 21.15 7.23
C GLU A 223 0.45 21.75 6.90
N GLN A 224 -0.59 20.90 6.83
CA GLN A 224 -1.92 21.23 6.29
C GLN A 224 -3.02 21.30 7.35
N GLU A 225 -2.71 21.10 8.64
CA GLU A 225 -3.68 21.15 9.75
C GLU A 225 -4.53 22.43 9.80
N ARG A 226 -4.03 23.56 9.26
CA ARG A 226 -4.77 24.83 9.21
C ARG A 226 -5.83 24.88 8.11
N PHE A 227 -5.73 24.07 7.06
CA PHE A 227 -6.61 24.09 5.89
C PHE A 227 -7.66 22.97 5.91
N LEU A 228 -7.29 21.77 6.36
CA LEU A 228 -8.19 20.59 6.36
C LEU A 228 -9.40 20.73 7.30
N ARG A 229 -9.32 21.60 8.33
CA ARG A 229 -10.46 21.91 9.21
C ARG A 229 -11.59 22.69 8.53
N LYS A 230 -11.38 23.24 7.33
CA LYS A 230 -12.36 24.08 6.63
C LYS A 230 -13.04 23.40 5.44
N THR A 231 -12.42 22.39 4.84
CA THR A 231 -12.87 21.82 3.56
C THR A 231 -13.60 20.49 3.70
N PHE A 232 -13.34 19.74 4.78
CA PHE A 232 -13.98 18.45 5.02
C PHE A 232 -15.27 18.63 5.82
N ASP A 233 -16.27 17.84 5.43
CA ASP A 233 -17.58 17.78 6.05
C ASP A 233 -17.45 17.75 7.59
N LYS A 234 -18.30 18.51 8.29
CA LYS A 234 -18.11 18.95 9.69
C LYS A 234 -18.07 17.84 10.77
N GLN A 235 -17.79 16.58 10.45
CA GLN A 235 -18.02 15.44 11.35
C GLN A 235 -16.83 14.49 11.61
N ALA A 236 -15.78 14.43 10.79
CA ALA A 236 -14.63 13.56 11.06
C ALA A 236 -13.36 14.35 11.41
N ILE A 237 -12.92 14.26 12.68
CA ILE A 237 -11.62 14.80 13.09
C ILE A 237 -10.54 13.81 12.64
N HIS A 238 -9.72 14.22 11.68
CA HIS A 238 -8.54 13.47 11.25
C HIS A 238 -7.31 13.90 12.06
N ILE A 239 -6.47 12.92 12.40
CA ILE A 239 -5.26 13.05 13.20
C ILE A 239 -4.07 12.65 12.33
N SER A 240 -3.03 13.48 12.35
CA SER A 240 -1.76 13.19 11.68
C SER A 240 -1.01 12.09 12.43
N ILE A 241 -0.65 11.03 11.72
CA ILE A 241 0.02 9.86 12.27
C ILE A 241 1.35 9.64 11.55
N ILE A 242 2.39 9.29 12.31
CA ILE A 242 3.65 8.76 11.81
C ILE A 242 3.84 7.36 12.36
N CYS A 243 3.75 6.37 11.48
CA CYS A 243 4.11 5.00 11.79
C CYS A 243 5.59 4.77 11.51
N THR A 244 6.29 4.18 12.48
CA THR A 244 7.66 3.71 12.36
C THR A 244 7.65 2.19 12.32
N TYR A 245 8.06 1.60 11.19
CA TYR A 245 8.16 0.15 11.03
C TYR A 245 9.62 -0.29 11.20
N ILE A 246 9.85 -1.27 12.07
CA ILE A 246 11.13 -1.96 12.26
C ILE A 246 11.03 -3.33 11.59
N ILE A 247 11.63 -3.45 10.41
CA ILE A 247 11.63 -4.65 9.57
C ILE A 247 12.90 -5.46 9.86
N LYS A 248 12.72 -6.71 10.27
CA LYS A 248 13.76 -7.65 10.69
C LYS A 248 14.04 -8.71 9.61
N ASN A 249 13.06 -9.04 8.77
CA ASN A 249 13.17 -10.00 7.68
C ASN A 249 13.25 -9.26 6.33
N ASP A 250 14.25 -9.56 5.52
CA ASP A 250 14.46 -8.93 4.21
C ASP A 250 13.41 -9.35 3.17
N GLU A 251 12.70 -10.45 3.39
CA GLU A 251 11.56 -10.89 2.57
C GLU A 251 10.29 -10.05 2.78
N THR A 252 10.23 -9.22 3.81
CA THR A 252 9.02 -8.46 4.19
C THR A 252 8.83 -7.18 3.40
N ALA A 253 9.91 -6.59 2.86
CA ALA A 253 9.83 -5.34 2.12
C ALA A 253 10.83 -5.25 0.97
N LEU A 254 10.58 -4.30 0.07
CA LEU A 254 11.45 -3.95 -1.03
C LEU A 254 11.87 -2.48 -0.94
N ASN A 255 13.16 -2.20 -1.08
CA ASN A 255 13.68 -0.87 -1.40
C ASN A 255 13.47 -0.62 -2.90
N ILE A 256 12.49 0.23 -3.22
CA ILE A 256 12.07 0.47 -4.60
C ILE A 256 12.48 1.84 -5.13
N GLU A 257 13.31 2.59 -4.39
CA GLU A 257 13.80 3.93 -4.78
C GLU A 257 14.38 3.98 -6.21
N THR A 258 15.03 2.90 -6.65
CA THR A 258 15.70 2.83 -7.96
C THR A 258 14.82 2.30 -9.10
N ILE A 259 13.62 1.80 -8.78
CA ILE A 259 12.71 1.17 -9.74
C ILE A 259 11.29 1.74 -9.71
N SER A 260 10.98 2.59 -8.75
CA SER A 260 9.76 3.39 -8.73
C SER A 260 9.73 4.28 -9.97
N ASP A 261 8.55 4.48 -10.51
CA ASP A 261 8.28 5.42 -11.59
C ASP A 261 8.11 6.85 -11.07
N ARG A 262 8.05 7.03 -9.73
CA ARG A 262 8.05 8.33 -9.05
C ARG A 262 9.45 8.90 -8.93
N VAL A 263 9.50 10.16 -8.50
CA VAL A 263 10.72 10.89 -8.17
C VAL A 263 11.59 10.04 -7.24
N SER A 264 12.85 9.82 -7.62
CA SER A 264 13.86 9.03 -6.90
C SER A 264 14.09 9.45 -5.45
N ASP A 265 13.58 10.62 -5.08
CA ASP A 265 13.85 11.28 -3.82
C ASP A 265 12.87 10.86 -2.72
N GLU A 266 11.82 10.07 -3.02
CA GLU A 266 10.89 9.55 -1.99
C GLU A 266 11.53 8.51 -1.05
N GLU A 267 12.71 7.97 -1.40
CA GLU A 267 13.40 6.89 -0.68
C GLU A 267 12.46 5.72 -0.34
N GLU A 268 11.60 5.36 -1.31
CA GLU A 268 10.44 4.51 -1.07
C GLU A 268 10.85 3.06 -0.72
N VAL A 269 10.27 2.55 0.36
CA VAL A 269 10.27 1.16 0.77
C VAL A 269 8.84 0.64 0.72
N LEU A 270 8.62 -0.45 -0.01
CA LEU A 270 7.33 -1.09 -0.16
C LEU A 270 7.24 -2.32 0.73
N ILE A 271 6.44 -2.24 1.80
CA ILE A 271 6.16 -3.41 2.65
C ILE A 271 5.14 -4.29 1.93
N LEU A 272 5.47 -5.58 1.82
CA LEU A 272 4.68 -6.56 1.08
C LEU A 272 3.43 -6.99 1.89
N PRO A 273 2.33 -7.39 1.21
CA PRO A 273 1.12 -7.89 1.84
C PRO A 273 1.38 -9.02 2.84
N PHE A 274 0.48 -9.13 3.81
CA PHE A 274 0.44 -10.18 4.83
C PHE A 274 1.66 -10.18 5.77
N SER A 275 2.31 -9.03 5.95
CA SER A 275 3.36 -8.85 6.93
C SER A 275 2.76 -8.51 8.29
N ILE A 276 3.37 -9.01 9.37
CA ILE A 276 2.83 -8.90 10.73
C ILE A 276 3.71 -8.01 11.57
N PHE A 277 3.11 -7.01 12.19
CA PHE A 277 3.79 -6.10 13.10
C PHE A 277 3.09 -6.08 14.45
N GLN A 278 3.87 -5.98 15.52
CA GLN A 278 3.37 -5.71 16.86
C GLN A 278 3.47 -4.22 17.15
N VAL A 279 2.38 -3.63 17.65
CA VAL A 279 2.38 -2.25 18.13
C VAL A 279 3.20 -2.19 19.42
N LYS A 280 4.29 -1.44 19.42
CA LYS A 280 5.18 -1.28 20.59
C LYS A 280 4.83 -0.08 21.44
N SER A 281 4.47 1.03 20.80
CA SER A 281 4.06 2.26 21.47
C SER A 281 3.09 3.06 20.62
N VAL A 282 2.28 3.87 21.29
CA VAL A 282 1.42 4.90 20.69
C VAL A 282 1.57 6.16 21.54
N GLU A 283 2.21 7.19 20.98
CA GLU A 283 2.56 8.40 21.70
C GLU A 283 1.96 9.62 21.01
N ARG A 284 1.19 10.43 21.76
CA ARG A 284 0.70 11.73 21.29
C ARG A 284 1.77 12.78 21.58
N SER A 285 2.34 13.36 20.53
CA SER A 285 3.28 14.47 20.66
C SER A 285 2.55 15.76 21.03
N SER A 286 3.31 16.76 21.52
CA SER A 286 2.81 18.10 21.81
C SER A 286 2.31 18.86 20.57
N THR A 287 2.63 18.38 19.37
CA THR A 287 2.24 18.97 18.08
C THR A 287 1.02 18.28 17.46
N ASN A 288 0.22 17.54 18.25
CA ASN A 288 -0.94 16.74 17.80
C ASN A 288 -0.63 15.61 16.81
N ILE A 289 0.64 15.33 16.55
CA ILE A 289 1.06 14.18 15.76
C ILE A 289 1.09 12.95 16.68
N VAL A 290 0.47 11.86 16.26
CA VAL A 290 0.63 10.57 16.94
C VAL A 290 1.76 9.80 16.31
N GLN A 291 2.67 9.31 17.14
CA GLN A 291 3.75 8.42 16.72
C GLN A 291 3.39 7.00 17.13
N ILE A 292 3.47 6.07 16.18
CA ILE A 292 3.18 4.66 16.40
C ILE A 292 4.43 3.87 16.03
N GLU A 293 5.00 3.14 16.99
CA GLU A 293 6.11 2.23 16.71
C GLU A 293 5.60 0.81 16.49
N LEU A 294 6.03 0.20 15.39
CA LEU A 294 5.63 -1.11 14.93
C LEU A 294 6.87 -1.96 14.70
N GLU A 295 6.94 -3.11 15.36
CA GLU A 295 8.07 -4.03 15.21
C GLU A 295 7.61 -5.32 14.52
N GLU A 296 8.33 -5.75 13.49
CA GLU A 296 8.04 -6.99 12.80
C GLU A 296 8.10 -8.18 13.76
N VAL A 297 7.05 -9.01 13.70
CA VAL A 297 6.99 -10.25 14.48
C VAL A 297 7.54 -11.38 13.63
N LEU A 298 8.74 -11.82 13.95
CA LEU A 298 9.30 -13.06 13.42
C LEU A 298 8.53 -14.26 13.97
N ASP A 299 8.60 -15.38 13.26
CA ASP A 299 7.88 -16.61 13.62
C ASP A 299 8.14 -16.96 15.07
N GLU A 300 7.07 -17.16 15.84
CA GLU A 300 7.19 -17.76 17.16
C GLU A 300 7.65 -19.20 16.93
N LEU A 301 8.84 -19.54 17.42
CA LEU A 301 9.18 -20.94 17.65
C LEU A 301 7.99 -21.57 18.39
N PRO A 302 7.53 -22.77 17.99
CA PRO A 302 6.48 -23.47 18.72
C PRO A 302 6.78 -23.42 20.22
N ASP A 303 5.77 -23.12 21.04
CA ASP A 303 5.90 -23.03 22.51
C ASP A 303 6.60 -24.26 23.13
N ASP A 304 6.60 -25.39 22.42
CA ASP A 304 7.28 -26.64 22.78
C ASP A 304 8.82 -26.59 22.68
N ILE A 305 9.42 -25.49 22.20
CA ILE A 305 10.88 -25.30 22.10
C ILE A 305 11.34 -24.06 22.89
N ASN A 306 10.60 -23.66 23.93
CA ASN A 306 11.11 -22.70 24.90
C ASN A 306 11.70 -23.42 26.13
N PRO A 307 13.02 -23.71 26.18
CA PRO A 307 13.65 -24.37 27.33
C PRO A 307 13.57 -23.54 28.62
N PHE A 308 13.06 -22.30 28.57
CA PHE A 308 12.91 -21.41 29.72
C PHE A 308 11.49 -21.36 30.31
N LYS A 309 10.52 -22.12 29.78
CA LYS A 309 9.19 -22.31 30.41
C LYS A 309 9.09 -23.56 31.28
N ALA A 310 10.16 -24.36 31.38
CA ALA A 310 10.28 -25.49 32.30
C ALA A 310 11.27 -25.16 33.42
N MET A 311 11.01 -24.09 34.19
CA MET A 311 11.64 -23.84 35.48
C MET A 311 10.65 -23.19 36.45
#